data_AF-A0A348YAN7-F1
#
_entry.id   AF-A0A348YAN7-F1
#
_cell.length_a   1.000
_cell.length_b   1.000
_cell.length_c   1.000
_cell.angle_alpha   90.00
_cell.angle_beta   90.00
_cell.angle_gamma   90.00
#
_symmetry.space_group_name_H-M   'P 1'
#
loop_
_entity.id
_entity.type
_entity.pdbx_description
1 polymer ?
#
loop_
_entity_poly.entity_id
_entity_poly.type
_entity_poly.pdbx_seq_one_letter_code
_entity_poly.pdbx_strand_id
1 'polypeptide(L)'
;NYILVPNIPDIGLTPTAIAAGAGFQSSGTMLANLYNQTMYSGAVATGANIIPLDTFSLLQQVAANPTAYGFTNMTQKACNTSSSLLCGSSNLVAPGANESYFFADGIHPSGRAHQMIADYASAVVTAPSLIGVLPHIATTAGLATSERLQSHINQIQSSEQKPARKLWATGDFENQDIAGFEGDSNTQVLLGVDFAHPNSAHAVTGLYGNITQKDFENSGVRTGLS
;
A
#
# COMPACT_ATOMS: atom_id res chain seq x y z
N ASN A 1 9.30 6.90 -18.01
CA ASN A 1 9.95 7.80 -17.03
C ASN A 1 8.91 8.26 -16.04
N TYR A 2 9.15 8.03 -14.75
CA TYR A 2 8.33 8.52 -13.63
C TYR A 2 9.19 9.45 -12.77
N ILE A 3 8.58 10.50 -12.24
CA ILE A 3 9.28 11.50 -11.42
C ILE A 3 8.53 11.62 -10.09
N LEU A 4 9.18 11.23 -8.99
CA LEU A 4 8.66 11.47 -7.66
C LEU A 4 8.85 12.95 -7.31
N VAL A 5 7.77 13.64 -7.00
CA VAL A 5 7.78 15.09 -6.72
C VAL A 5 7.21 15.32 -5.33
N PRO A 6 8.07 15.57 -4.32
CA PRO A 6 7.60 16.07 -3.04
C PRO A 6 7.06 17.49 -3.18
N ASN A 7 5.92 17.73 -2.55
CA ASN A 7 5.49 19.09 -2.26
C ASN A 7 6.34 19.68 -1.12
N ILE A 8 6.25 20.98 -0.90
CA ILE A 8 6.90 21.64 0.24
C ILE A 8 6.16 21.25 1.53
N PRO A 9 6.86 20.81 2.59
CA PRO A 9 6.25 20.55 3.90
C PRO A 9 5.56 21.79 4.48
N ASP A 10 4.70 21.62 5.49
CA ASP A 10 4.14 22.78 6.19
C ASP A 10 5.23 23.53 6.98
N ILE A 11 5.81 24.55 6.35
CA ILE A 11 6.89 25.36 6.95
C ILE A 11 6.43 26.15 8.18
N GLY A 12 5.11 26.34 8.36
CA GLY A 12 4.52 26.97 9.54
C GLY A 12 4.68 26.13 10.81
N LEU A 13 4.99 24.84 10.67
CA LEU A 13 5.26 23.93 11.78
C LEU A 13 6.74 23.82 12.17
N THR A 14 7.64 24.50 11.45
CA THR A 14 9.07 24.41 11.74
C THR A 14 9.43 25.14 13.04
N PRO A 15 10.48 24.70 13.77
CA PRO A 15 10.93 25.40 14.97
C PRO A 15 11.26 26.89 14.72
N THR A 16 11.73 27.24 13.52
CA THR A 16 11.97 28.64 13.14
C THR A 16 10.66 29.43 13.04
N ALA A 17 9.63 28.87 12.39
CA ALA A 17 8.33 29.53 12.30
C ALA A 17 7.65 29.67 13.67
N ILE A 18 7.75 28.63 14.51
CA ILE A 18 7.26 28.63 15.89
C ILE A 18 7.95 29.74 16.70
N ALA A 19 9.27 29.84 16.62
CA ALA A 19 10.04 30.87 17.32
C ALA A 19 9.71 32.30 16.84
N ALA A 20 9.29 32.45 15.58
CA ALA A 20 8.86 33.73 15.01
C ALA A 20 7.40 34.09 15.36
N GLY A 21 6.61 33.15 15.90
CA GLY A 21 5.27 33.37 16.44
C GLY A 21 4.12 33.06 15.47
N ALA A 22 2.90 33.08 15.99
CA ALA A 22 1.69 32.59 15.31
C ALA A 22 1.40 33.24 13.94
N GLY A 23 1.79 34.51 13.75
CA GLY A 23 1.67 35.19 12.45
C GLY A 23 2.55 34.56 11.37
N PHE A 24 3.78 34.16 11.72
CA PHE A 24 4.68 33.46 10.81
C PHE A 24 4.25 32.01 10.60
N GLN A 25 3.74 31.33 11.63
CA GLN A 25 3.22 29.97 11.47
C GLN A 25 2.06 29.93 10.46
N SER A 26 1.04 30.76 10.66
CA SER A 26 -0.13 30.83 9.77
C SER A 26 0.23 31.25 8.34
N SER A 27 1.09 32.27 8.19
CA SER A 27 1.56 32.71 6.86
C SER A 27 2.42 31.64 6.18
N GLY A 28 3.28 30.94 6.93
CA GLY A 28 4.11 29.85 6.44
C GLY A 28 3.27 28.69 5.90
N THR A 29 2.29 28.23 6.68
CA THR A 29 1.34 27.20 6.26
C THR A 29 0.59 27.61 5.00
N MET A 30 0.08 28.84 4.96
CA MET A 30 -0.65 29.36 3.80
C MET A 30 0.21 29.40 2.53
N LEU A 31 1.43 29.94 2.63
CA LEU A 31 2.34 30.08 1.50
C LEU A 31 2.83 28.72 0.97
N ALA A 32 3.14 27.77 1.86
CA ALA A 32 3.50 26.42 1.46
C ALA A 32 2.34 25.74 0.71
N ASN A 33 1.12 25.85 1.20
CA ASN A 33 -0.07 25.31 0.53
C ASN A 33 -0.29 25.94 -0.86
N LEU A 34 -0.18 27.28 -0.97
CA LEU A 34 -0.32 27.98 -2.25
C LEU A 34 0.76 27.59 -3.26
N TYR A 35 2.01 27.49 -2.81
CA TYR A 35 3.12 27.03 -3.64
C TYR A 35 2.84 25.61 -4.17
N ASN A 36 2.41 24.71 -3.29
CA ASN A 36 2.14 23.31 -3.64
C ASN A 36 1.04 23.16 -4.70
N GLN A 37 -0.05 23.92 -4.57
CA GLN A 37 -1.13 23.94 -5.56
C GLN A 37 -0.63 24.44 -6.94
N THR A 38 0.15 25.51 -6.95
CA THR A 38 0.71 26.09 -8.18
C THR A 38 1.72 25.15 -8.83
N MET A 39 2.61 24.56 -8.03
CA MET A 39 3.64 23.62 -8.48
C MET A 39 3.01 22.38 -9.13
N TYR A 40 2.02 21.75 -8.47
CA TYR A 40 1.38 20.57 -9.05
C TYR A 40 0.56 20.89 -10.29
N SER A 41 -0.14 22.03 -10.32
CA SER A 41 -0.84 22.49 -11.54
C SER A 41 0.14 22.64 -12.71
N GLY A 42 1.28 23.29 -12.48
CA GLY A 42 2.34 23.43 -13.48
C GLY A 42 2.95 22.09 -13.90
N ALA A 43 3.21 21.20 -12.94
CA ALA A 43 3.79 19.89 -13.19
C ALA A 43 2.88 19.01 -14.07
N VAL A 44 1.57 18.99 -13.79
CA VAL A 44 0.59 18.26 -14.62
C VAL A 44 0.54 18.83 -16.05
N ALA A 45 0.63 20.16 -16.21
CA ALA A 45 0.62 20.80 -17.52
C ALA A 45 1.80 20.43 -18.42
N THR A 46 2.89 19.87 -17.85
CA THR A 46 4.05 19.39 -18.64
C THR A 46 3.79 18.08 -19.39
N GLY A 47 2.75 17.32 -19.00
CA GLY A 47 2.52 15.96 -19.49
C GLY A 47 3.49 14.91 -18.94
N ALA A 48 4.34 15.26 -17.96
CA ALA A 48 5.22 14.30 -17.29
C ALA A 48 4.43 13.32 -16.40
N ASN A 49 4.94 12.10 -16.24
CA ASN A 49 4.38 11.13 -15.30
C ASN A 49 4.87 11.44 -13.88
N ILE A 50 4.11 12.27 -13.18
CA ILE A 50 4.42 12.70 -11.82
C ILE A 50 3.82 11.72 -10.80
N ILE A 51 4.64 11.33 -9.82
CA ILE A 51 4.20 10.66 -8.59
C ILE A 51 4.25 11.71 -7.48
N PRO A 52 3.11 12.21 -6.98
CA PRO A 52 3.12 13.20 -5.91
C PRO A 52 3.53 12.56 -4.58
N LEU A 53 4.37 13.25 -3.80
CA LEU A 53 4.70 12.89 -2.42
C LEU A 53 4.23 14.02 -1.49
N ASP A 54 3.20 13.77 -0.69
CA ASP A 54 2.55 14.79 0.14
C ASP A 54 3.25 14.96 1.50
N THR A 55 4.39 15.64 1.48
CA THR A 55 5.15 15.96 2.68
C THR A 55 4.49 17.05 3.53
N PHE A 56 3.65 17.90 2.93
CA PHE A 56 2.84 18.90 3.65
C PHE A 56 1.89 18.23 4.63
N SER A 57 1.02 17.33 4.14
CA SER A 57 0.08 16.62 5.00
C SER A 57 0.79 15.63 5.90
N LEU A 58 1.90 15.03 5.47
CA LEU A 58 2.73 14.18 6.33
C LEU A 58 3.17 14.94 7.58
N LEU A 59 3.76 16.13 7.43
CA LEU A 59 4.24 16.91 8.57
C LEU A 59 3.09 17.32 9.51
N GLN A 60 1.93 17.68 8.95
CA GLN A 60 0.73 17.98 9.73
C GLN A 60 0.27 16.79 10.57
N GLN A 61 0.25 15.58 9.99
CA GLN A 61 -0.13 14.36 10.72
C GLN A 61 0.85 14.03 11.84
N VAL A 62 2.15 14.14 11.58
CA VAL A 62 3.18 13.92 12.60
C VAL A 62 3.06 14.97 13.72
N ALA A 63 2.80 16.24 13.38
CA ALA A 63 2.66 17.29 14.38
C ALA A 63 1.40 17.10 15.25
N ALA A 64 0.34 16.55 14.67
CA ALA A 64 -0.90 16.25 15.39
C ALA A 64 -0.77 15.08 16.39
N ASN A 65 0.06 14.07 16.09
CA ASN A 65 0.27 12.93 16.97
C ASN A 65 1.71 12.37 16.87
N PRO A 66 2.72 13.08 17.40
CA PRO A 66 4.11 12.73 17.15
C PRO A 66 4.53 11.38 17.74
N THR A 67 3.93 10.97 18.85
CA THR A 67 4.25 9.70 19.52
C THR A 67 3.83 8.49 18.68
N ALA A 68 2.77 8.60 17.87
CA ALA A 68 2.37 7.55 16.93
C ALA A 68 3.42 7.32 15.83
N TYR A 69 4.28 8.31 15.57
CA TYR A 69 5.38 8.23 14.61
C TYR A 69 6.75 8.06 15.28
N GLY A 70 6.78 7.84 16.61
CA GLY A 70 8.01 7.63 17.37
C GLY A 70 8.76 8.91 17.74
N PHE A 71 8.17 10.09 17.58
CA PHE A 71 8.79 11.35 18.00
C PHE A 71 8.26 11.80 19.36
N THR A 72 9.18 12.28 20.20
CA THR A 72 8.87 12.91 21.49
C THR A 72 8.83 14.43 21.38
N ASN A 73 9.38 15.01 20.30
CA ASN A 73 9.43 16.46 20.12
C ASN A 73 9.29 16.87 18.63
N MET A 74 8.37 17.80 18.39
CA MET A 74 8.09 18.40 17.07
C MET A 74 8.36 19.90 16.99
N THR A 75 8.61 20.57 18.12
CA THR A 75 8.62 22.04 18.18
C THR A 75 10.00 22.60 18.46
N GLN A 76 10.93 21.76 18.92
CA GLN A 76 12.30 22.12 19.27
C GLN A 76 13.30 21.40 18.38
N LYS A 77 14.53 21.93 18.35
CA LYS A 77 15.65 21.41 17.58
C LYS A 77 16.34 20.30 18.37
N ALA A 78 16.76 19.23 17.69
CA ALA A 78 17.54 18.15 18.29
C ALA A 78 18.98 18.58 18.63
N CYS A 79 19.46 19.66 18.01
CA CYS A 79 20.85 20.09 18.06
C CYS A 79 20.98 21.48 18.68
N ASN A 80 22.03 21.70 19.47
CA ASN A 80 22.39 22.99 20.05
C ASN A 80 23.04 23.95 19.05
N THR A 81 23.41 23.46 17.86
CA THR A 81 23.99 24.25 16.77
C THR A 81 22.92 25.01 16.00
N SER A 82 23.32 26.10 15.34
CA SER A 82 22.42 26.88 14.47
C SER A 82 21.97 26.11 13.22
N SER A 83 22.79 25.17 12.75
CA SER A 83 22.56 24.37 11.54
C SER A 83 22.76 22.88 11.81
N SER A 84 21.93 22.07 11.15
CA SER A 84 22.01 20.61 11.09
C SER A 84 23.30 20.11 10.45
N LEU A 85 23.97 20.92 9.61
CA LEU A 85 25.27 20.59 9.01
C LEU A 85 26.35 20.31 10.05
N LEU A 86 26.28 20.99 11.19
CA LEU A 86 27.21 20.82 12.31
C LEU A 86 26.63 19.92 13.41
N CYS A 87 25.46 19.33 13.16
CA CYS A 87 24.84 18.45 14.13
C CYS A 87 25.44 17.05 14.06
N GLY A 88 26.14 16.68 15.13
CA GLY A 88 26.62 15.34 15.39
C GLY A 88 26.28 14.92 16.81
N SER A 89 26.70 13.72 17.20
CA SER A 89 26.43 13.13 18.52
C SER A 89 26.86 14.02 19.70
N SER A 90 27.92 14.82 19.53
CA SER A 90 28.41 15.76 20.56
C SER A 90 27.56 17.02 20.75
N ASN A 91 26.67 17.33 19.80
CA ASN A 91 25.94 18.60 19.74
C ASN A 91 24.43 18.43 19.99
N LEU A 92 23.99 17.23 20.38
CA LEU A 92 22.59 16.96 20.66
C LEU A 92 22.14 17.64 21.96
N VAL A 93 20.89 18.09 22.01
CA VAL A 93 20.26 18.67 23.21
C VAL A 93 20.06 17.62 24.32
N ALA A 94 19.93 16.35 23.92
CA ALA A 94 19.82 15.20 24.80
C ALA A 94 20.35 13.94 24.08
N PRO A 95 20.81 12.92 24.81
CA PRO A 95 21.13 11.62 24.21
C PRO A 95 19.97 11.07 23.39
N GLY A 96 20.24 10.68 22.14
CA GLY A 96 19.21 10.13 21.23
C GLY A 96 18.23 11.16 20.66
N ALA A 97 18.48 12.47 20.80
CA ALA A 97 17.61 13.49 20.20
C ALA A 97 17.51 13.37 18.67
N ASN A 98 18.55 12.90 17.99
CA ASN A 98 18.52 12.59 16.55
C ASN A 98 17.50 11.50 16.16
N GLU A 99 17.12 10.63 17.11
CA GLU A 99 16.17 9.54 16.91
C GLU A 99 14.78 9.82 17.47
N SER A 100 14.63 10.87 18.28
CA SER A 100 13.38 11.16 19.01
C SER A 100 12.79 12.54 18.71
N TYR A 101 13.57 13.47 18.16
CA TYR A 101 13.10 14.78 17.71
C TYR A 101 12.92 14.74 16.20
N PHE A 102 11.88 15.40 15.70
CA PHE A 102 11.64 15.45 14.25
C PHE A 102 12.61 16.40 13.54
N PHE A 103 12.96 17.53 14.16
CA PHE A 103 13.82 18.53 13.53
C PHE A 103 15.23 18.48 14.11
N ALA A 104 16.25 18.39 13.25
CA ALA A 104 17.64 18.55 13.64
C ALA A 104 17.94 20.02 14.01
N ASP A 105 17.50 20.94 13.17
CA ASP A 105 17.69 22.38 13.38
C ASP A 105 16.36 23.15 13.21
N GLY A 106 16.45 24.43 12.84
CA GLY A 106 15.27 25.28 12.70
C GLY A 106 14.28 24.89 11.61
N ILE A 107 14.67 24.07 10.62
CA ILE A 107 13.80 23.69 9.49
C ILE A 107 14.09 22.27 8.97
N HIS A 108 15.30 21.73 9.18
CA HIS A 108 15.71 20.46 8.60
C HIS A 108 15.26 19.28 9.49
N PRO A 109 14.73 18.21 8.90
CA PRO A 109 14.43 16.98 9.62
C PRO A 109 15.68 16.33 10.23
N SER A 110 15.49 15.55 11.30
CA SER A 110 16.51 14.69 11.88
C SER A 110 16.79 13.45 11.02
N GLY A 111 17.80 12.66 11.39
CA GLY A 111 18.09 11.39 10.71
C GLY A 111 16.89 10.45 10.72
N ARG A 112 16.23 10.30 11.87
CA ARG A 112 15.02 9.47 12.00
C ARG A 112 13.85 10.00 11.18
N ALA A 113 13.66 11.32 11.13
CA ALA A 113 12.61 11.92 10.30
C ALA A 113 12.89 11.73 8.81
N HIS A 114 14.15 11.82 8.37
CA HIS A 114 14.53 11.48 7.00
C HIS A 114 14.31 10.01 6.66
N GLN A 115 14.58 9.09 7.59
CA GLN A 115 14.25 7.68 7.41
C GLN A 115 12.74 7.50 7.18
N MET A 116 11.90 8.07 8.05
CA MET A 116 10.45 8.03 7.89
C MET A 116 9.97 8.60 6.54
N ILE A 117 10.56 9.70 6.07
CA ILE A 117 10.21 10.30 4.77
C ILE A 117 10.63 9.38 3.61
N ALA A 118 11.80 8.74 3.70
CA ALA A 118 12.26 7.77 2.71
C ALA A 118 11.36 6.53 2.69
N ASP A 119 10.89 6.11 3.86
CA ASP A 119 9.98 4.99 4.03
C ASP A 119 8.62 5.28 3.38
N TYR A 120 8.08 6.47 3.64
CA TYR A 120 6.88 6.96 2.98
C TYR A 120 7.03 7.04 1.46
N ALA A 121 8.16 7.57 0.96
CA ALA A 121 8.45 7.61 -0.46
C ALA A 121 8.50 6.20 -1.08
N SER A 122 9.13 5.24 -0.41
CA SER A 122 9.19 3.84 -0.82
C SER A 122 7.79 3.22 -0.90
N ALA A 123 6.96 3.43 0.13
CA ALA A 123 5.57 2.94 0.14
C ALA A 123 4.76 3.50 -1.05
N VAL A 124 4.89 4.80 -1.34
CA VAL A 124 4.17 5.43 -2.46
C VAL A 124 4.58 4.87 -3.81
N VAL A 125 5.88 4.61 -4.04
CA VAL A 125 6.35 4.09 -5.34
C VAL A 125 6.12 2.59 -5.51
N THR A 126 6.01 1.83 -4.42
CA THR A 126 5.80 0.38 -4.46
C THR A 126 4.32 -0.02 -4.45
N ALA A 127 3.43 0.78 -3.84
CA ALA A 127 2.01 0.44 -3.76
C ALA A 127 1.33 0.05 -5.10
N PRO A 128 1.62 0.71 -6.25
CA PRO A 128 0.99 0.34 -7.52
C PRO A 128 1.34 -1.07 -8.00
N SER A 129 2.55 -1.59 -7.70
CA SER A 129 2.92 -2.94 -8.12
C SER A 129 2.10 -4.01 -7.40
N LEU A 130 1.72 -3.77 -6.13
CA LEU A 130 0.88 -4.67 -5.36
C LEU A 130 -0.54 -4.74 -5.93
N ILE A 131 -1.13 -3.59 -6.26
CA ILE A 131 -2.48 -3.51 -6.85
C ILE A 131 -2.50 -4.08 -8.28
N GLY A 132 -1.41 -3.93 -9.02
CA GLY A 132 -1.28 -4.42 -10.40
C GLY A 132 -1.44 -5.94 -10.54
N VAL A 133 -1.26 -6.71 -9.47
CA VAL A 133 -1.39 -8.18 -9.50
C VAL A 133 -2.84 -8.66 -9.31
N LEU A 134 -3.74 -7.82 -8.80
CA LEU A 134 -5.14 -8.22 -8.53
C LEU A 134 -5.88 -8.80 -9.75
N PRO A 135 -5.74 -8.25 -10.98
CA PRO A 135 -6.35 -8.87 -12.16
C PRO A 135 -5.80 -10.26 -12.45
N HIS A 136 -4.50 -10.48 -12.25
CA HIS A 136 -3.88 -11.78 -12.45
C HIS A 136 -4.46 -12.82 -11.48
N ILE A 137 -4.62 -12.45 -10.21
CA ILE A 137 -5.28 -13.28 -9.19
C ILE A 137 -6.70 -13.70 -9.60
N ALA A 138 -7.49 -12.75 -10.11
CA ALA A 138 -8.84 -13.04 -10.60
C ALA A 138 -8.83 -14.01 -11.79
N THR A 139 -7.90 -13.85 -12.72
CA THR A 139 -7.77 -14.76 -13.87
C THR A 139 -7.34 -16.17 -13.45
N THR A 140 -6.39 -16.33 -12.52
CA THR A 140 -5.95 -17.65 -12.07
C THR A 140 -7.06 -18.37 -11.29
N ALA A 141 -7.83 -17.66 -10.48
CA ALA A 141 -9.01 -18.23 -9.81
C ALA A 141 -10.07 -18.71 -10.83
N GLY A 142 -10.31 -17.94 -11.89
CA GLY A 142 -11.25 -18.32 -12.96
C GLY A 142 -10.80 -19.56 -13.75
N LEU A 143 -9.50 -19.65 -14.08
CA LEU A 143 -8.91 -20.81 -14.73
C LEU A 143 -9.04 -22.06 -13.85
N ALA A 144 -8.66 -21.96 -12.58
CA ALA A 144 -8.77 -23.07 -11.63
C ALA A 144 -10.24 -23.54 -11.48
N THR A 145 -11.20 -22.61 -11.48
CA THR A 145 -12.64 -22.96 -11.51
C THR A 145 -13.00 -23.78 -12.75
N SER A 146 -12.48 -23.37 -13.91
CA SER A 146 -12.76 -24.02 -15.21
C SER A 146 -12.15 -25.41 -15.28
N GLU A 147 -10.93 -25.59 -14.78
CA GLU A 147 -10.27 -26.91 -14.70
C GLU A 147 -11.05 -27.89 -13.81
N ARG A 148 -11.57 -27.42 -12.67
CA ARG A 148 -12.39 -28.25 -11.77
C ARG A 148 -13.72 -28.62 -12.40
N LEU A 149 -14.39 -27.68 -13.06
CA LEU A 149 -15.61 -27.97 -13.81
C LEU A 149 -15.35 -28.98 -14.93
N GLN A 150 -14.23 -28.84 -15.65
CA GLN A 150 -13.83 -29.78 -16.70
C GLN A 150 -13.54 -31.18 -16.13
N SER A 151 -12.88 -31.27 -14.97
CA SER A 151 -12.63 -32.54 -14.27
C SER A 151 -13.95 -33.25 -13.92
N HIS A 152 -14.92 -32.52 -13.37
CA HIS A 152 -16.27 -33.04 -13.09
C HIS A 152 -17.00 -33.49 -14.36
N ILE A 153 -16.94 -32.69 -15.44
CA ILE A 153 -17.53 -33.07 -16.74
C ILE A 153 -16.90 -34.37 -17.25
N ASN A 154 -15.58 -34.50 -17.20
CA ASN A 154 -14.87 -35.72 -17.60
C ASN A 154 -15.30 -36.93 -16.76
N GLN A 155 -15.51 -36.73 -15.44
CA GLN A 155 -16.02 -37.78 -14.55
C GLN A 155 -17.45 -38.22 -14.91
N ILE A 156 -18.33 -37.29 -15.32
CA ILE A 156 -19.68 -37.65 -15.79
C ILE A 156 -19.61 -38.41 -17.12
N GLN A 157 -18.75 -37.95 -18.03
CA GLN A 157 -18.62 -38.58 -19.36
C GLN A 157 -18.11 -40.01 -19.27
N SER A 158 -17.20 -40.30 -18.34
CA SER A 158 -16.68 -41.65 -18.09
C SER A 158 -17.59 -42.53 -17.23
N SER A 159 -18.65 -41.96 -16.64
CA SER A 159 -19.55 -42.72 -15.77
C SER A 159 -20.59 -43.51 -16.56
N GLU A 160 -20.67 -44.82 -16.28
CA GLU A 160 -21.69 -45.72 -16.85
C GLU A 160 -23.09 -45.48 -16.27
N GLN A 161 -23.19 -44.87 -15.07
CA GLN A 161 -24.45 -44.56 -14.41
C GLN A 161 -24.69 -43.04 -14.38
N LYS A 162 -25.67 -42.58 -15.19
CA LYS A 162 -26.09 -41.18 -15.26
C LYS A 162 -27.47 -41.00 -14.63
N PRO A 163 -27.55 -40.80 -13.30
CA PRO A 163 -28.84 -40.58 -12.64
C PRO A 163 -29.53 -39.34 -13.22
N ALA A 164 -30.86 -39.33 -13.22
CA ALA A 164 -31.65 -38.23 -13.78
C ALA A 164 -31.30 -36.85 -13.17
N ARG A 165 -30.88 -36.84 -11.90
CA ARG A 165 -30.38 -35.66 -11.18
C ARG A 165 -29.19 -36.05 -10.32
N LYS A 166 -28.12 -35.27 -10.34
CA LYS A 166 -26.93 -35.46 -9.50
C LYS A 166 -26.58 -34.16 -8.79
N LEU A 167 -26.41 -34.21 -7.48
CA LEU A 167 -25.81 -33.13 -6.70
C LEU A 167 -24.32 -33.43 -6.54
N TRP A 168 -23.47 -32.43 -6.71
CA TRP A 168 -22.02 -32.57 -6.56
C TRP A 168 -21.41 -31.37 -5.83
N ALA A 169 -20.30 -31.62 -5.16
CA ALA A 169 -19.49 -30.62 -4.48
C ALA A 169 -18.02 -30.96 -4.67
N THR A 170 -17.19 -29.96 -4.96
CA THR A 170 -15.74 -30.11 -4.99
C THR A 170 -15.13 -28.98 -4.17
N GLY A 171 -14.24 -29.33 -3.25
CA GLY A 171 -13.49 -28.37 -2.43
C GLY A 171 -12.00 -28.55 -2.68
N ASP A 172 -11.26 -27.46 -2.60
CA ASP A 172 -9.82 -27.47 -2.75
C ASP A 172 -9.13 -26.44 -1.85
N PHE A 173 -7.92 -26.81 -1.41
CA PHE A 173 -7.04 -26.03 -0.56
C PHE A 173 -5.64 -26.12 -1.14
N GLU A 174 -5.23 -25.09 -1.86
CA GLU A 174 -3.94 -25.05 -2.54
C GLU A 174 -3.21 -23.75 -2.20
N ASN A 175 -1.88 -23.83 -2.19
CA ASN A 175 -1.03 -22.65 -2.24
C ASN A 175 -0.59 -22.47 -3.70
N GLN A 176 -0.68 -21.25 -4.21
CA GLN A 176 -0.27 -20.86 -5.57
C GLN A 176 0.82 -19.78 -5.50
N ASP A 177 2.00 -20.10 -6.02
CA ASP A 177 3.05 -19.10 -6.13
C ASP A 177 2.65 -18.00 -7.13
N ILE A 178 2.44 -16.78 -6.62
CA ILE A 178 2.21 -15.58 -7.43
C ILE A 178 3.40 -14.64 -7.29
N ALA A 179 3.99 -14.27 -8.43
CA ALA A 179 5.11 -13.36 -8.47
C ALA A 179 4.80 -12.03 -7.76
N GLY A 180 5.61 -11.69 -6.76
CA GLY A 180 5.43 -10.49 -5.93
C GLY A 180 4.77 -10.75 -4.57
N PHE A 181 4.42 -11.99 -4.24
CA PHE A 181 3.94 -12.39 -2.92
C PHE A 181 4.81 -13.53 -2.38
N GLU A 182 4.99 -13.58 -1.06
CA GLU A 182 5.85 -14.56 -0.37
C GLU A 182 5.04 -15.72 0.23
N GLY A 183 3.74 -15.53 0.36
CA GLY A 183 2.80 -16.56 0.79
C GLY A 183 1.43 -16.28 0.22
N ASP A 184 0.68 -17.35 -0.03
CA ASP A 184 -0.71 -17.27 -0.40
C ASP A 184 -1.49 -18.44 0.21
N SER A 185 -2.81 -18.30 0.26
CA SER A 185 -3.71 -19.41 0.48
C SER A 185 -4.93 -19.27 -0.42
N ASN A 186 -5.32 -20.38 -1.05
CA ASN A 186 -6.51 -20.44 -1.87
C ASN A 186 -7.46 -21.51 -1.31
N THR A 187 -8.65 -21.09 -0.94
CA THR A 187 -9.76 -21.98 -0.60
C THR A 187 -10.86 -21.82 -1.62
N GLN A 188 -11.24 -22.91 -2.27
CA GLN A 188 -12.28 -22.89 -3.28
C GLN A 188 -13.30 -23.99 -3.07
N VAL A 189 -14.58 -23.65 -3.17
CA VAL A 189 -15.71 -24.58 -3.06
C VAL A 189 -16.65 -24.37 -4.25
N LEU A 190 -16.86 -25.41 -5.04
CA LEU A 190 -17.89 -25.47 -6.07
C LEU A 190 -19.00 -26.41 -5.63
N LEU A 191 -20.23 -25.99 -5.89
CA LEU A 191 -21.45 -26.75 -5.63
C LEU A 191 -22.28 -26.75 -6.90
N GLY A 192 -22.77 -27.89 -7.36
CA GLY A 192 -23.55 -27.94 -8.58
C GLY A 192 -24.58 -29.06 -8.63
N VAL A 193 -25.50 -28.91 -9.57
CA VAL A 193 -26.54 -29.89 -9.88
C VAL A 193 -26.54 -30.18 -11.38
N ASP A 194 -26.54 -31.46 -11.72
CA ASP A 194 -26.59 -31.95 -13.09
C ASP A 194 -27.93 -32.64 -13.37
N PHE A 195 -28.39 -32.54 -14.62
CA PHE A 195 -29.62 -33.13 -15.14
C PHE A 195 -29.31 -33.91 -16.40
N ALA A 196 -29.54 -35.23 -16.37
CA ALA A 196 -29.41 -36.09 -17.55
C ALA A 196 -30.67 -36.03 -18.41
N HIS A 197 -30.52 -35.99 -19.73
CA HIS A 197 -31.67 -35.94 -20.65
C HIS A 197 -32.17 -37.35 -20.97
N PRO A 198 -33.47 -37.68 -20.76
CA PRO A 198 -34.00 -39.04 -20.94
C PRO A 198 -33.84 -39.61 -22.34
N ASN A 199 -33.79 -38.74 -23.36
CA ASN A 199 -33.74 -39.12 -24.78
C ASN A 199 -32.33 -39.04 -25.38
N SER A 200 -31.29 -38.84 -24.56
CA SER A 200 -29.90 -38.80 -25.03
C SER A 200 -28.95 -39.32 -23.96
N ALA A 201 -28.29 -40.45 -24.23
CA ALA A 201 -27.34 -41.09 -23.32
C ALA A 201 -26.10 -40.22 -22.99
N HIS A 202 -25.88 -39.15 -23.75
CA HIS A 202 -24.68 -38.29 -23.63
C HIS A 202 -24.99 -36.83 -23.32
N ALA A 203 -26.26 -36.41 -23.33
CA ALA A 203 -26.60 -35.03 -23.01
C ALA A 203 -26.84 -34.84 -21.51
N VAL A 204 -26.08 -33.92 -20.91
CA VAL A 204 -26.23 -33.48 -19.52
C VAL A 204 -26.20 -31.95 -19.50
N THR A 205 -27.09 -31.35 -18.71
CA THR A 205 -27.08 -29.91 -18.43
C THR A 205 -26.87 -29.71 -16.95
N GLY A 206 -26.06 -28.73 -16.55
CA GLY A 206 -25.78 -28.46 -15.15
C GLY A 206 -25.77 -26.98 -14.81
N LEU A 207 -25.95 -26.69 -13.53
CA LEU A 207 -25.80 -25.37 -12.93
C LEU A 207 -24.86 -25.51 -11.74
N TYR A 208 -23.95 -24.57 -11.57
CA TYR A 208 -23.02 -24.56 -10.44
C TYR A 208 -22.88 -23.16 -9.84
N GLY A 209 -22.55 -23.12 -8.55
CA GLY A 209 -22.06 -21.95 -7.84
C GLY A 209 -20.63 -22.17 -7.41
N ASN A 210 -19.84 -21.11 -7.37
CA ASN A 210 -18.46 -21.13 -6.94
C ASN A 210 -18.24 -20.06 -5.86
N ILE A 211 -17.57 -20.44 -4.77
CA ILE A 211 -17.05 -19.54 -3.76
C ILE A 211 -15.55 -19.74 -3.70
N THR A 212 -14.79 -18.66 -3.86
CA THR A 212 -13.33 -18.67 -3.80
C THR A 212 -12.89 -17.57 -2.85
N GLN A 213 -12.03 -17.94 -1.90
CA GLN A 213 -11.30 -17.03 -1.05
C GLN A 213 -9.81 -17.19 -1.33
N LYS A 214 -9.14 -16.07 -1.64
CA LYS A 214 -7.70 -16.02 -1.86
C LYS A 214 -7.10 -14.93 -0.98
N ASP A 215 -6.14 -15.32 -0.16
CA ASP A 215 -5.38 -14.43 0.70
C ASP A 215 -3.93 -14.41 0.23
N PHE A 216 -3.32 -13.23 0.22
CA PHE A 216 -1.94 -13.03 -0.25
C PHE A 216 -1.15 -12.22 0.76
N GLU A 217 0.08 -12.66 1.00
CA GLU A 217 0.99 -12.03 1.93
C GLU A 217 2.25 -11.58 1.19
N ASN A 218 2.64 -10.34 1.47
CA ASN A 218 3.87 -9.76 0.96
C ASN A 218 4.64 -9.09 2.10
N SER A 219 5.20 -9.92 2.97
CA SER A 219 5.94 -9.50 4.17
C SER A 219 7.33 -8.93 3.86
N GLY A 220 7.94 -9.28 2.73
CA GLY A 220 9.32 -8.92 2.39
C GLY A 220 9.48 -7.67 1.55
N VAL A 221 8.40 -7.10 1.00
CA VAL A 221 8.47 -5.72 0.50
C VAL A 221 8.64 -4.81 1.71
N ARG A 222 9.87 -4.32 1.92
CA ARG A 222 10.13 -3.19 2.81
C ARG A 222 9.27 -2.03 2.33
N THR A 223 8.11 -1.86 2.96
CA THR A 223 7.25 -0.68 2.84
C THR A 223 7.92 0.56 3.45
N GLY A 224 9.18 0.42 3.89
CA GLY A 224 9.91 1.40 4.66
C GLY A 224 9.43 1.48 6.12
N LEU A 225 8.20 1.09 6.43
CA LEU A 225 7.61 1.29 7.76
C LEU A 225 8.11 0.30 8.85
N SER A 226 9.25 -0.36 8.64
CA SER A 226 9.87 -1.35 9.55
C SER A 226 11.19 -0.86 10.14
#